data_AF-A0A7C4IRH3-F1
#
_entry.id   AF-A0A7C4IRH3-F1
#
_cell.length_a   1.000
_cell.length_b   1.000
_cell.length_c   1.000
_cell.angle_alpha   90.00
_cell.angle_beta   90.00
_cell.angle_gamma   90.00
#
_symmetry.space_group_name_H-M   'P 1'
#
loop_
_entity.id
_entity.type
_entity.pdbx_description
1 polymer ?
#
loop_
_entity_poly.entity_id
_entity_poly.type
_entity_poly.pdbx_seq_one_letter_code
_entity_poly.pdbx_strand_id
1 'polypeptide(L)'
;MVNGLDYFLSQLADFKDHFILIGGTACDLWMGSLGLPFRATKDLDIVLVADTLPTTFFERFWAFIQEGRYQSLEQSETKPSLYRFKTPADARHPFMIELFARNVLGVPEGFHLTPIPAGEDISSLSAILLGDDYFRYIVSSRITVGGVPTVPVQCLIPLKARAHLDMVARQQSGVPVDSHDVKKHRNDVFRLYRTLAPADRFELPSPLKNDLAEFLNRLPHDSQDWTSIRAAVEGLPPTESVLSQIRANFGIVGG
;
A
#
# COMPACT_ATOMS: atom_id res chain seq x y z
N MET A 1 -8.53 -10.88 -6.73
CA MET A 1 -7.97 -10.08 -7.82
C MET A 1 -8.81 -8.82 -8.01
N VAL A 2 -8.15 -7.67 -8.13
CA VAL A 2 -8.80 -6.35 -8.29
C VAL A 2 -9.34 -6.18 -9.69
N ASN A 3 -10.57 -5.68 -9.81
CA ASN A 3 -11.18 -5.40 -11.11
C ASN A 3 -10.35 -4.36 -11.89
N GLY A 4 -10.11 -4.62 -13.17
CA GLY A 4 -9.35 -3.73 -14.05
C GLY A 4 -7.82 -3.79 -13.93
N LEU A 5 -7.26 -4.62 -13.03
CA LEU A 5 -5.82 -4.81 -12.91
C LEU A 5 -5.19 -5.35 -14.20
N ASP A 6 -5.76 -6.42 -14.77
CA ASP A 6 -5.24 -7.01 -16.01
C ASP A 6 -5.29 -6.02 -17.17
N TYR A 7 -6.35 -5.22 -17.23
CA TYR A 7 -6.47 -4.17 -18.24
C TYR A 7 -5.36 -3.12 -18.06
N PHE A 8 -5.18 -2.59 -16.85
CA PHE A 8 -4.11 -1.65 -16.52
C PHE A 8 -2.72 -2.20 -16.92
N LEU A 9 -2.43 -3.44 -16.54
CA LEU A 9 -1.15 -4.08 -16.86
C LEU A 9 -0.95 -4.31 -18.36
N SER A 10 -2.02 -4.61 -19.11
CA SER A 10 -1.95 -4.73 -20.57
C SER A 10 -1.64 -3.39 -21.24
N GLN A 11 -2.20 -2.29 -20.71
CA GLN A 11 -1.99 -0.96 -21.28
C GLN A 11 -0.58 -0.43 -20.98
N LEU A 12 0.02 -0.85 -19.86
CA LEU A 12 1.36 -0.42 -19.43
C LEU A 12 2.42 -1.53 -19.51
N ALA A 13 2.23 -2.51 -20.40
CA ALA A 13 3.07 -3.71 -20.47
C ALA A 13 4.56 -3.39 -20.72
N ASP A 14 4.84 -2.38 -21.55
CA ASP A 14 6.19 -1.92 -21.89
C ASP A 14 6.85 -1.10 -20.77
N PHE A 15 6.09 -0.77 -19.72
CA PHE A 15 6.51 0.14 -18.66
C PHE A 15 6.59 -0.51 -17.29
N LYS A 16 6.63 -1.85 -17.22
CA LYS A 16 6.70 -2.59 -15.95
C LYS A 16 7.85 -2.17 -15.04
N ASP A 17 8.93 -1.60 -15.57
CA ASP A 17 10.07 -1.09 -14.81
C ASP A 17 9.87 0.30 -14.18
N HIS A 18 8.79 0.99 -14.55
CA HIS A 18 8.55 2.37 -14.15
C HIS A 18 7.59 2.48 -12.95
N PHE A 19 6.93 1.39 -12.58
CA PHE A 19 5.98 1.38 -11.48
C PHE A 19 6.07 0.10 -10.63
N ILE A 20 5.60 0.20 -9.39
CA ILE A 20 5.48 -0.90 -8.44
C ILE A 20 4.09 -0.83 -7.82
N LEU A 21 3.35 -1.94 -7.88
CA LEU A 21 2.10 -2.06 -7.14
C LEU A 21 2.38 -2.34 -5.66
N ILE A 22 1.74 -1.58 -4.79
CA ILE A 22 1.80 -1.74 -3.34
C ILE A 22 0.38 -1.87 -2.77
N GLY A 23 0.23 -1.64 -1.46
CA GLY A 23 -1.07 -1.52 -0.81
C GLY A 23 -1.92 -2.80 -0.86
N GLY A 24 -3.24 -2.65 -1.05
CA GLY A 24 -4.18 -3.78 -0.98
C GLY A 24 -3.95 -4.82 -2.07
N THR A 25 -3.78 -4.35 -3.30
CA THR A 25 -3.58 -5.19 -4.48
C THR A 25 -2.29 -6.01 -4.40
N ALA A 26 -1.20 -5.42 -3.91
CA ALA A 26 0.06 -6.15 -3.71
C ALA A 26 -0.07 -7.27 -2.66
N CYS A 27 -0.86 -7.06 -1.60
CA CYS A 27 -1.13 -8.09 -0.61
C CYS A 27 -1.94 -9.26 -1.21
N ASP A 28 -2.95 -8.96 -2.04
CA ASP A 28 -3.73 -9.97 -2.75
C ASP A 28 -2.86 -10.79 -3.71
N LEU A 29 -2.00 -10.12 -4.49
CA LEU A 29 -1.03 -10.79 -5.38
C LEU A 29 -0.07 -11.70 -4.62
N TRP A 30 0.54 -11.21 -3.54
CA TRP A 30 1.49 -11.98 -2.73
C TRP A 30 0.82 -13.20 -2.09
N MET A 31 -0.30 -13.00 -1.41
CA MET A 31 -1.05 -14.07 -0.75
C MET A 31 -1.54 -15.11 -1.77
N GLY A 32 -2.10 -14.66 -2.90
CA GLY A 32 -2.58 -15.51 -3.97
C GLY A 32 -1.49 -16.37 -4.60
N SER A 33 -0.25 -15.86 -4.69
CA SER A 33 0.90 -16.63 -5.17
C SER A 33 1.26 -17.83 -4.29
N LEU A 34 0.81 -17.81 -3.03
CA LEU A 34 0.96 -18.88 -2.05
C LEU A 34 -0.35 -19.66 -1.82
N GLY A 35 -1.37 -19.44 -2.65
CA GLY A 35 -2.66 -20.11 -2.51
C GLY A 35 -3.49 -19.66 -1.28
N LEU A 36 -3.15 -18.52 -0.69
CA LEU A 36 -3.87 -17.97 0.46
C LEU A 36 -4.87 -16.87 0.01
N PRO A 37 -6.08 -16.83 0.59
CA PRO A 37 -7.03 -15.78 0.26
C PRO A 37 -6.64 -14.45 0.92
N PHE A 38 -6.96 -13.35 0.25
CA PHE A 38 -6.90 -12.00 0.80
C PHE A 38 -8.27 -11.32 0.67
N ARG A 39 -8.50 -10.26 1.47
CA ARG A 39 -9.76 -9.51 1.39
C ARG A 39 -9.85 -8.75 0.06
N ALA A 40 -11.06 -8.51 -0.41
CA ALA A 40 -11.26 -7.66 -1.58
C ALA A 40 -10.69 -6.24 -1.37
N THR A 41 -10.12 -5.68 -2.43
CA THR A 41 -9.68 -4.30 -2.55
C THR A 41 -10.07 -3.79 -3.94
N LYS A 42 -10.36 -2.50 -4.04
CA LYS A 42 -10.79 -1.85 -5.29
C LYS A 42 -9.74 -0.85 -5.79
N ASP A 43 -8.63 -0.77 -5.07
CA ASP A 43 -7.69 0.34 -5.12
C ASP A 43 -6.39 -0.19 -5.75
N LEU A 44 -5.93 0.47 -6.80
CA LEU A 44 -4.58 0.28 -7.31
C LEU A 44 -3.66 1.34 -6.72
N ASP A 45 -2.88 0.93 -5.73
CA ASP A 45 -1.84 1.74 -5.10
C ASP A 45 -0.53 1.55 -5.87
N ILE A 46 0.01 2.62 -6.46
CA ILE A 46 1.12 2.57 -7.41
C ILE A 46 2.22 3.55 -7.01
N VAL A 47 3.47 3.07 -6.94
CA VAL A 47 4.67 3.90 -6.77
C VAL A 47 5.42 4.00 -8.09
N LEU A 48 5.69 5.22 -8.54
CA LEU A 48 6.57 5.48 -9.67
C LEU A 48 8.05 5.43 -9.24
N VAL A 49 8.84 4.67 -10.00
CA VAL A 49 10.22 4.29 -9.59
C VAL A 49 11.28 5.29 -10.06
N ALA A 50 11.01 6.09 -11.09
CA ALA A 50 12.01 6.94 -11.72
C ALA A 50 11.89 8.41 -11.30
N ASP A 51 13.04 9.06 -11.09
CA ASP A 51 13.14 10.51 -10.96
C ASP A 51 12.70 11.22 -12.26
N THR A 52 12.95 10.59 -13.40
CA THR A 52 12.44 10.98 -14.72
C THR A 52 11.82 9.79 -15.43
N LEU A 53 10.50 9.83 -15.62
CA LEU A 53 9.79 8.87 -16.43
C LEU A 53 9.92 9.24 -17.92
N PRO A 54 9.99 8.28 -18.85
CA PRO A 54 10.03 8.59 -20.27
C PRO A 54 8.73 9.26 -20.70
N THR A 55 8.79 10.19 -21.66
CA THR A 55 7.58 10.88 -22.18
C THR A 55 6.51 9.88 -22.64
N THR A 56 6.94 8.75 -23.23
CA THR A 56 6.03 7.68 -23.67
C THR A 56 5.26 7.03 -22.53
N PHE A 57 5.82 6.95 -21.31
CA PHE A 57 5.08 6.51 -20.13
C PHE A 57 3.95 7.47 -19.80
N PHE A 58 4.25 8.78 -19.76
CA PHE A 58 3.27 9.81 -19.46
C PHE A 58 2.14 9.82 -20.49
N GLU A 59 2.49 9.81 -21.78
CA GLU A 59 1.52 9.76 -22.87
C GLU A 59 0.60 8.54 -22.73
N ARG A 60 1.17 7.37 -22.46
CA ARG A 60 0.40 6.13 -22.31
C ARG A 60 -0.49 6.16 -21.06
N PHE A 61 0.03 6.62 -19.93
CA PHE A 61 -0.72 6.70 -18.68
C PHE A 61 -1.88 7.70 -18.80
N TRP A 62 -1.65 8.90 -19.34
CA TRP A 62 -2.72 9.87 -19.52
C TRP A 62 -3.75 9.44 -20.56
N ALA A 63 -3.34 8.74 -21.63
CA ALA A 63 -4.27 8.12 -22.57
C ALA A 63 -5.16 7.07 -21.87
N PHE A 64 -4.59 6.27 -20.95
CA PHE A 64 -5.34 5.34 -20.11
C PHE A 64 -6.36 6.06 -19.21
N ILE A 65 -5.96 7.14 -18.53
CA ILE A 65 -6.89 7.94 -17.71
C ILE A 65 -8.00 8.56 -18.57
N GLN A 66 -7.67 9.06 -19.77
CA GLN A 66 -8.62 9.63 -20.72
C GLN A 66 -9.66 8.60 -21.17
N GLU A 67 -9.23 7.38 -21.52
CA GLU A 67 -10.11 6.29 -21.93
C GLU A 67 -11.07 5.89 -20.80
N GLY A 68 -10.56 5.82 -19.56
CA GLY A 68 -11.34 5.48 -18.38
C GLY A 68 -12.43 6.49 -18.03
N ARG A 69 -12.28 7.75 -18.47
CA ARG A 69 -13.20 8.86 -18.19
C ARG A 69 -13.57 8.91 -16.71
N TYR A 70 -12.54 8.93 -15.86
CA TYR A 70 -12.68 9.07 -14.41
C TYR A 70 -13.46 10.34 -14.07
N GLN A 71 -14.41 10.23 -13.15
CA GLN A 71 -15.26 11.37 -12.74
C GLN A 71 -14.56 12.30 -11.76
N SER A 72 -13.64 11.77 -10.94
CA SER A 72 -12.83 12.56 -10.02
C SER A 72 -11.34 12.33 -10.33
N LEU A 73 -10.65 13.46 -10.51
CA LEU A 73 -9.22 13.56 -10.77
C LEU A 73 -8.65 14.51 -9.73
N GLU A 74 -7.87 13.98 -8.81
CA GLU A 74 -7.43 14.69 -7.63
C GLU A 74 -5.92 14.68 -7.50
N GLN A 75 -5.36 15.73 -6.89
CA GLN A 75 -3.94 15.85 -6.61
C GLN A 75 -3.71 16.34 -5.18
N SER A 76 -2.68 15.82 -4.50
CA SER A 76 -2.24 16.38 -3.22
C SER A 76 -1.63 17.77 -3.41
N GLU A 77 -1.87 18.66 -2.44
CA GLU A 77 -1.25 20.00 -2.40
C GLU A 77 0.21 19.95 -1.96
N THR A 78 0.60 18.89 -1.24
CA THR A 78 1.94 18.68 -0.70
C THR A 78 2.75 17.70 -1.55
N LYS A 79 4.08 17.83 -1.46
CA LYS A 79 5.03 16.85 -2.01
C LYS A 79 5.35 15.76 -0.98
N PRO A 80 5.75 14.56 -1.44
CA PRO A 80 5.59 14.00 -2.79
C PRO A 80 4.15 13.99 -3.29
N SER A 81 3.98 14.06 -4.61
CA SER A 81 2.68 14.23 -5.26
C SER A 81 1.92 12.91 -5.30
N LEU A 82 0.72 12.93 -4.73
CA LEU A 82 -0.29 11.90 -4.91
C LEU A 82 -1.28 12.35 -5.98
N TYR A 83 -1.55 11.47 -6.93
CA TYR A 83 -2.62 11.61 -7.91
C TYR A 83 -3.67 10.55 -7.63
N ARG A 84 -4.94 10.92 -7.60
CA ARG A 84 -6.05 9.99 -7.37
C ARG A 84 -7.09 10.12 -8.47
N PHE A 85 -7.49 8.97 -9.00
CA PHE A 85 -8.49 8.86 -10.07
C PHE A 85 -9.61 7.94 -9.58
N LYS A 86 -10.85 8.44 -9.48
CA LYS A 86 -12.01 7.71 -8.92
C LYS A 86 -13.17 7.61 -9.89
N THR A 87 -13.92 6.51 -9.79
CA THR A 87 -15.20 6.30 -10.47
C THR A 87 -15.05 6.42 -12.00
N PRO A 88 -14.38 5.46 -12.67
CA PRO A 88 -14.30 5.44 -14.12
C PRO A 88 -15.68 5.22 -14.73
N ALA A 89 -15.94 5.84 -15.89
CA ALA A 89 -17.14 5.54 -16.66
C ALA A 89 -17.02 4.21 -17.43
N ASP A 90 -15.80 3.74 -17.69
CA ASP A 90 -15.53 2.45 -18.30
C ASP A 90 -15.17 1.39 -17.23
N ALA A 91 -16.01 0.37 -17.10
CA ALA A 91 -15.87 -0.69 -16.09
C ALA A 91 -14.65 -1.61 -16.29
N ARG A 92 -13.96 -1.54 -17.44
CA ARG A 92 -12.65 -2.22 -17.64
C ARG A 92 -11.55 -1.59 -16.80
N HIS A 93 -11.73 -0.34 -16.38
CA HIS A 93 -10.74 0.40 -15.60
C HIS A 93 -10.87 0.10 -14.10
N PRO A 94 -9.77 0.17 -13.34
CA PRO A 94 -9.80 0.09 -11.89
C PRO A 94 -10.68 1.19 -11.29
N PHE A 95 -11.47 0.83 -10.28
CA PHE A 95 -12.40 1.76 -9.64
C PHE A 95 -11.68 2.98 -9.05
N MET A 96 -10.52 2.75 -8.44
CA MET A 96 -9.65 3.80 -7.95
C MET A 96 -8.19 3.50 -8.29
N ILE A 97 -7.48 4.52 -8.77
CA ILE A 97 -6.03 4.51 -8.93
C ILE A 97 -5.44 5.59 -8.05
N GLU A 98 -4.49 5.20 -7.23
CA GLU A 98 -3.65 6.10 -6.46
C GLU A 98 -2.21 5.98 -6.95
N LEU A 99 -1.73 7.06 -7.55
CA LEU A 99 -0.41 7.12 -8.14
C LEU A 99 0.48 8.06 -7.33
N PHE A 100 1.50 7.49 -6.72
CA PHE A 100 2.52 8.20 -5.98
C PHE A 100 3.71 8.53 -6.88
N ALA A 101 4.08 9.80 -6.93
CA ALA A 101 5.21 10.30 -7.67
C ALA A 101 6.07 11.25 -6.81
N ARG A 102 7.40 11.05 -6.84
CA ARG A 102 8.33 11.99 -6.20
C ARG A 102 8.30 13.38 -6.84
N ASN A 103 8.09 13.40 -8.14
CA ASN A 103 8.01 14.60 -8.95
C ASN A 103 6.60 14.82 -9.46
N VAL A 104 6.25 16.09 -9.67
CA VAL A 104 4.96 16.47 -10.27
C VAL A 104 4.92 15.91 -11.69
N LEU A 105 3.90 15.12 -11.99
CA LEU A 105 3.61 14.66 -13.34
C LEU A 105 3.12 15.85 -14.16
N GLY A 106 3.62 15.97 -15.39
CA GLY A 106 3.04 16.91 -16.34
C GLY A 106 1.59 16.54 -16.61
N VAL A 107 0.67 17.48 -16.37
CA VAL A 107 -0.76 17.32 -16.65
C VAL A 107 -1.03 17.82 -18.07
N PRO A 108 -1.55 16.98 -18.98
CA PRO A 108 -1.86 17.41 -20.35
C PRO A 108 -3.00 18.42 -20.40
N GLU A 109 -3.06 19.18 -21.49
CA GLU A 109 -4.20 20.06 -21.77
C GLU A 109 -5.52 19.27 -21.80
N GLY A 110 -6.58 19.83 -21.22
CA GLY A 110 -7.89 19.18 -21.10
C GLY A 110 -8.09 18.37 -19.82
N PHE A 111 -7.04 18.13 -19.04
CA PHE A 111 -7.16 17.58 -17.69
C PHE A 111 -7.19 18.68 -16.64
N HIS A 112 -8.15 18.60 -15.71
CA HIS A 112 -8.23 19.47 -14.55
C HIS A 112 -8.23 18.63 -13.29
N LEU A 113 -7.21 18.79 -12.45
CA LEU A 113 -7.09 18.09 -11.19
C LEU A 113 -7.51 19.03 -10.06
N THR A 114 -8.41 18.56 -9.21
CA THR A 114 -8.81 19.28 -8.00
C THR A 114 -7.96 18.86 -6.81
N PRO A 115 -7.78 19.70 -5.78
CA PRO A 115 -7.14 19.26 -4.55
C PRO A 115 -7.87 18.06 -3.93
N ILE A 116 -7.12 17.12 -3.33
CA ILE A 116 -7.73 16.07 -2.50
C ILE A 116 -8.41 16.74 -1.30
N PRO A 117 -9.72 16.51 -1.06
CA PRO A 117 -10.45 17.21 -0.01
C PRO A 117 -9.85 16.99 1.38
N ALA A 118 -9.82 18.05 2.20
CA ALA A 118 -9.35 17.98 3.57
C ALA A 118 -10.22 17.01 4.38
N GLY A 119 -9.58 16.03 5.03
CA GLY A 119 -10.27 14.99 5.80
C GLY A 119 -10.71 13.78 4.97
N GLU A 120 -10.58 13.80 3.64
CA GLU A 120 -10.51 12.52 2.92
C GLU A 120 -9.26 11.78 3.36
N ASP A 121 -9.36 10.45 3.38
CA ASP A 121 -8.23 9.59 3.64
C ASP A 121 -7.27 9.73 2.47
N ILE A 122 -6.43 10.79 2.43
CA ILE A 122 -5.18 10.76 1.68
C ILE A 122 -4.57 9.46 2.15
N SER A 123 -4.53 8.46 1.27
CA SER A 123 -4.39 7.07 1.72
C SER A 123 -3.22 7.03 2.67
N SER A 124 -3.33 6.25 3.74
CA SER A 124 -2.29 6.20 4.77
C SER A 124 -0.89 6.05 4.15
N LEU A 125 -0.81 5.41 2.97
CA LEU A 125 0.30 5.32 2.00
C LEU A 125 0.98 6.64 1.61
N SER A 126 0.27 7.72 1.36
CA SER A 126 0.87 9.03 1.05
C SER A 126 1.76 9.51 2.18
N ALA A 127 1.36 9.30 3.44
CA ALA A 127 2.12 9.65 4.64
C ALA A 127 3.32 8.70 4.88
N ILE A 128 3.22 7.43 4.47
CA ILE A 128 4.31 6.45 4.52
C ILE A 128 5.41 6.80 3.53
N LEU A 129 5.01 7.19 2.32
CA LEU A 129 5.93 7.41 1.21
C LEU A 129 6.57 8.80 1.24
N LEU A 130 6.21 9.67 2.20
CA LEU A 130 6.91 10.94 2.47
C LEU A 130 8.36 10.74 2.93
N GLY A 131 8.70 9.55 3.45
CA GLY A 131 10.05 9.23 3.90
C GLY A 131 10.94 8.68 2.78
N ASP A 132 12.10 9.31 2.56
CA ASP A 132 13.14 8.81 1.64
C ASP A 132 13.51 7.34 1.91
N ASP A 133 13.42 6.88 3.16
CA ASP A 133 13.71 5.49 3.54
C ASP A 133 12.67 4.49 3.04
N TYR A 134 11.37 4.82 3.15
CA TYR A 134 10.31 3.94 2.65
C TYR A 134 10.33 3.84 1.14
N PHE A 135 10.48 4.97 0.45
CA PHE A 135 10.59 4.99 -1.01
C PHE A 135 11.78 4.14 -1.49
N ARG A 136 12.97 4.39 -0.93
CA ARG A 136 14.17 3.61 -1.28
C ARG A 136 14.00 2.13 -1.00
N TYR A 137 13.38 1.78 0.13
CA TYR A 137 13.15 0.37 0.49
C TYR A 137 12.15 -0.32 -0.44
N ILE A 138 11.07 0.36 -0.84
CA ILE A 138 10.11 -0.16 -1.83
C ILE A 138 10.79 -0.43 -3.16
N VAL A 139 11.55 0.55 -3.67
CA VAL A 139 12.24 0.44 -4.94
C VAL A 139 13.29 -0.67 -4.91
N SER A 140 14.10 -0.75 -3.84
CA SER A 140 15.14 -1.79 -3.71
C SER A 140 14.57 -3.18 -3.44
N SER A 141 13.38 -3.28 -2.85
CA SER A 141 12.70 -4.56 -2.56
C SER A 141 11.82 -5.04 -3.71
N ARG A 142 11.82 -4.36 -4.87
CA ARG A 142 10.97 -4.70 -6.00
C ARG A 142 11.16 -6.16 -6.44
N ILE A 143 10.03 -6.84 -6.62
CA ILE A 143 9.95 -8.18 -7.19
C ILE A 143 8.88 -8.23 -8.29
N THR A 144 8.74 -9.40 -8.92
CA THR A 144 7.66 -9.69 -9.84
C THR A 144 6.88 -10.91 -9.37
N VAL A 145 5.56 -10.79 -9.24
CA VAL A 145 4.65 -11.91 -8.94
C VAL A 145 3.69 -12.05 -10.10
N GLY A 146 3.66 -13.22 -10.76
CA GLY A 146 2.77 -13.45 -11.91
C GLY A 146 2.98 -12.46 -13.07
N GLY A 147 4.19 -11.94 -13.26
CA GLY A 147 4.48 -10.91 -14.28
C GLY A 147 4.09 -9.48 -13.88
N VAL A 148 3.68 -9.26 -12.63
CA VAL A 148 3.27 -7.97 -12.06
C VAL A 148 4.37 -7.41 -11.14
N PRO A 149 4.89 -6.19 -11.40
CA PRO A 149 5.83 -5.50 -10.52
C PRO A 149 5.18 -5.17 -9.17
N THR A 150 5.75 -5.68 -8.08
CA THR A 150 5.23 -5.49 -6.72
C THR A 150 6.34 -5.61 -5.68
N VAL A 151 5.99 -5.67 -4.39
CA VAL A 151 6.92 -5.82 -3.27
C VAL A 151 6.60 -7.06 -2.44
N PRO A 152 7.62 -7.70 -1.82
CA PRO A 152 7.46 -8.93 -1.05
C PRO A 152 6.94 -8.65 0.36
N VAL A 153 6.64 -9.72 1.10
CA VAL A 153 6.09 -9.65 2.47
C VAL A 153 6.89 -8.77 3.43
N GLN A 154 8.23 -8.80 3.34
CA GLN A 154 9.08 -8.00 4.21
C GLN A 154 8.97 -6.49 3.97
N CYS A 155 8.43 -6.09 2.82
CA CYS A 155 8.06 -4.71 2.53
C CYS A 155 6.58 -4.45 2.87
N LEU A 156 5.68 -5.36 2.52
CA LEU A 156 4.24 -5.20 2.75
C LEU A 156 3.88 -5.06 4.24
N ILE A 157 4.50 -5.84 5.13
CA ILE A 157 4.21 -5.78 6.57
C ILE A 157 4.54 -4.40 7.17
N PRO A 158 5.77 -3.86 7.04
CA PRO A 158 6.07 -2.50 7.49
C PRO A 158 5.16 -1.43 6.90
N LEU A 159 4.83 -1.52 5.60
CA LEU A 159 3.89 -0.58 4.97
C LEU A 159 2.50 -0.62 5.61
N LYS A 160 1.97 -1.80 5.94
CA LYS A 160 0.67 -1.91 6.63
C LYS A 160 0.73 -1.44 8.08
N ALA A 161 1.83 -1.72 8.78
CA ALA A 161 2.05 -1.26 10.15
C ALA A 161 2.09 0.28 10.21
N ARG A 162 2.86 0.90 9.33
CA ARG A 162 2.96 2.37 9.24
C ARG A 162 1.64 3.01 8.84
N ALA A 163 0.89 2.41 7.90
CA ALA A 163 -0.45 2.88 7.53
C ALA A 163 -1.37 2.95 8.76
N HIS A 164 -1.36 1.90 9.58
CA HIS A 164 -2.13 1.85 10.80
C HIS A 164 -1.71 2.93 11.80
N LEU A 165 -0.41 3.11 12.03
CA LEU A 165 0.11 4.14 12.95
C LEU A 165 -0.30 5.56 12.53
N ASP A 166 -0.21 5.87 11.23
CA ASP A 166 -0.64 7.16 10.68
C ASP A 166 -2.12 7.42 10.95
N MET A 167 -2.98 6.44 10.64
CA MET A 167 -4.42 6.57 10.85
C MET A 167 -4.79 6.74 12.33
N VAL A 168 -4.10 6.03 13.23
CA VAL A 168 -4.29 6.20 14.68
C VAL A 168 -3.86 7.60 15.14
N ALA A 169 -2.72 8.10 14.66
CA ALA A 169 -2.25 9.45 15.01
C ALA A 169 -3.21 10.55 14.50
N ARG A 170 -3.75 10.38 13.30
CA ARG A 170 -4.77 11.28 12.71
C ARG A 170 -6.06 11.27 13.53
N GLN A 171 -6.54 10.08 13.91
CA GLN A 171 -7.72 9.92 14.75
C GLN A 171 -7.53 10.60 16.13
N GLN A 172 -6.36 10.42 16.75
CA GLN A 172 -6.01 11.08 18.02
C GLN A 172 -5.92 12.61 17.90
N SER A 173 -5.61 13.11 16.71
CA SER A 173 -5.53 14.54 16.40
C SER A 173 -6.89 15.14 16.00
N GLY A 174 -7.98 14.38 16.11
CA GLY A 174 -9.34 14.84 15.79
C GLY A 174 -9.66 14.90 14.29
N VAL A 175 -8.78 14.36 13.43
CA VAL A 175 -9.08 14.22 12.00
C VAL A 175 -10.08 13.07 11.83
N PRO A 176 -11.18 13.26 11.07
CA PRO A 176 -12.09 12.17 10.73
C PRO A 176 -11.34 11.05 10.00
N VAL A 177 -11.43 9.83 10.53
CA VAL A 177 -10.82 8.64 9.95
C VAL A 177 -11.81 7.49 10.06
N ASP A 178 -11.92 6.66 9.01
CA ASP A 178 -12.76 5.47 9.07
C ASP A 178 -12.11 4.39 9.97
N SER A 179 -12.79 4.05 11.06
CA SER A 179 -12.35 3.01 11.99
C SER A 179 -12.25 1.62 11.35
N HIS A 180 -13.02 1.34 10.30
CA HIS A 180 -12.89 0.13 9.50
C HIS A 180 -11.53 0.09 8.81
N ASP A 181 -11.08 1.24 8.30
CA ASP A 181 -9.80 1.35 7.61
C ASP A 181 -8.62 1.24 8.57
N VAL A 182 -8.70 1.83 9.77
CA VAL A 182 -7.70 1.59 10.83
C VAL A 182 -7.54 0.09 11.11
N LYS A 183 -8.65 -0.63 11.24
CA LYS A 183 -8.66 -2.07 11.51
C LYS A 183 -8.19 -2.88 10.30
N LYS A 184 -8.49 -2.46 9.07
CA LYS A 184 -8.09 -3.19 7.84
C LYS A 184 -6.57 -3.28 7.74
N HIS A 185 -5.84 -2.19 7.95
CA HIS A 185 -4.38 -2.17 7.89
C HIS A 185 -3.74 -3.04 8.96
N ARG A 186 -4.23 -2.94 10.21
CA ARG A 186 -3.80 -3.81 11.31
C ARG A 186 -4.00 -5.28 11.00
N ASN A 187 -5.20 -5.64 10.55
CA ASN A 187 -5.53 -7.04 10.25
C ASN A 187 -4.71 -7.56 9.05
N ASP A 188 -4.41 -6.71 8.06
CA ASP A 188 -3.58 -7.07 6.90
C ASP A 188 -2.14 -7.45 7.31
N VAL A 189 -1.56 -6.81 8.35
CA VAL A 189 -0.26 -7.24 8.92
C VAL A 189 -0.31 -8.72 9.33
N PHE A 190 -1.36 -9.13 10.03
CA PHE A 190 -1.51 -10.51 10.51
C PHE A 190 -1.96 -11.49 9.42
N ARG A 191 -2.61 -11.02 8.35
CA ARG A 191 -2.82 -11.84 7.15
C ARG A 191 -1.50 -12.18 6.48
N LEU A 192 -0.66 -11.16 6.28
CA LEU A 192 0.67 -11.30 5.68
C LEU A 192 1.62 -12.14 6.54
N TYR A 193 1.52 -12.04 7.87
CA TYR A 193 2.26 -12.88 8.81
C TYR A 193 2.15 -14.38 8.47
N ARG A 194 1.00 -14.85 7.99
CA ARG A 194 0.78 -16.26 7.61
C ARG A 194 1.69 -16.75 6.49
N THR A 195 2.35 -15.83 5.78
CA THR A 195 3.32 -16.13 4.70
C THR A 195 4.76 -16.15 5.18
N LEU A 196 5.02 -15.79 6.44
CA LEU A 196 6.36 -15.80 7.04
C LEU A 196 6.73 -17.20 7.51
N ALA A 197 7.93 -17.66 7.16
CA ALA A 197 8.54 -18.80 7.81
C ALA A 197 9.19 -18.39 9.15
N PRO A 198 9.17 -19.25 10.18
CA PRO A 198 9.84 -18.95 11.45
C PRO A 198 11.34 -18.66 11.32
N ALA A 199 11.98 -19.20 10.28
CA ALA A 199 13.40 -19.02 9.99
C ALA A 199 13.73 -17.74 9.21
N ASP A 200 12.73 -17.05 8.63
CA ASP A 200 12.99 -15.86 7.80
C ASP A 200 13.66 -14.77 8.63
N ARG A 201 14.62 -14.05 8.04
CA ARG A 201 15.26 -12.89 8.67
C ARG A 201 15.36 -11.77 7.64
N PHE A 202 14.82 -10.61 7.98
CA PHE A 202 14.77 -9.45 7.12
C PHE A 202 15.46 -8.26 7.78
N GLU A 203 16.36 -7.64 7.03
CA GLU A 203 16.97 -6.38 7.40
C GLU A 203 16.06 -5.24 6.95
N LEU A 204 15.67 -4.39 7.91
CA LEU A 204 14.89 -3.18 7.68
C LEU A 204 15.75 -1.94 7.95
N PRO A 205 15.61 -0.88 7.14
CA PRO A 205 16.10 0.44 7.52
C PRO A 205 15.52 0.86 8.88
N SER A 206 16.30 1.58 9.68
CA SER A 206 15.92 1.95 11.05
C SER A 206 14.53 2.60 11.17
N PRO A 207 14.10 3.52 10.28
CA PRO A 207 12.75 4.10 10.37
C PRO A 207 11.64 3.06 10.25
N LEU A 208 11.73 2.17 9.24
CA LEU A 208 10.76 1.10 9.02
C LEU A 208 10.72 0.12 10.20
N LYS A 209 11.90 -0.19 10.74
CA LYS A 209 12.05 -1.06 11.90
C LYS A 209 11.41 -0.45 13.15
N ASN A 210 11.63 0.84 13.37
CA ASN A 210 11.07 1.58 14.51
C ASN A 210 9.55 1.68 14.41
N ASP A 211 9.01 2.01 13.24
CA ASP A 211 7.56 2.03 13.02
C ASP A 211 6.93 0.64 13.25
N LEU A 212 7.55 -0.43 12.73
CA LEU A 212 7.06 -1.78 12.96
C LEU A 212 7.14 -2.16 14.45
N ALA A 213 8.20 -1.78 15.15
CA ALA A 213 8.32 -1.99 16.59
C ALA A 213 7.24 -1.22 17.37
N GLU A 214 6.98 0.03 17.02
CA GLU A 214 5.92 0.84 17.62
C GLU A 214 4.54 0.21 17.41
N PHE A 215 4.25 -0.23 16.17
CA PHE A 215 3.01 -0.94 15.86
C PHE A 215 2.80 -2.17 16.76
N LEU A 216 3.85 -2.99 16.94
CA LEU A 216 3.79 -4.17 17.80
C LEU A 216 3.65 -3.80 19.28
N ASN A 217 4.31 -2.74 19.74
CA ASN A 217 4.22 -2.26 21.12
C ASN A 217 2.83 -1.72 21.47
N ARG A 218 2.09 -1.17 20.49
CA ARG A 218 0.69 -0.76 20.67
C ARG A 218 -0.30 -1.93 20.71
N LEU A 219 0.15 -3.14 20.39
CA LEU A 219 -0.66 -4.36 20.39
C LEU A 219 -0.05 -5.43 21.33
N PRO A 220 0.04 -5.15 22.64
CA PRO A 220 0.53 -6.13 23.61
C PRO A 220 -0.36 -7.39 23.60
N HIS A 221 0.15 -8.48 24.15
CA HIS A 221 -0.49 -9.79 24.07
C HIS A 221 -1.88 -9.85 24.72
N ASP A 222 -2.14 -8.99 25.69
CA ASP A 222 -3.39 -8.80 26.44
C ASP A 222 -4.32 -7.73 25.84
N SER A 223 -3.94 -7.12 24.71
CA SER A 223 -4.77 -6.13 24.04
C SER A 223 -6.14 -6.70 23.62
N GLN A 224 -7.20 -5.95 23.90
CA GLN A 224 -8.58 -6.30 23.49
C GLN A 224 -8.73 -6.41 21.96
N ASP A 225 -7.82 -5.78 21.21
CA ASP A 225 -7.82 -5.82 19.75
C ASP A 225 -7.65 -7.23 19.19
N TRP A 226 -6.98 -8.13 19.91
CA TRP A 226 -6.75 -9.52 19.49
C TRP A 226 -8.04 -10.29 19.24
N THR A 227 -9.12 -9.97 19.96
CA THR A 227 -10.45 -10.55 19.71
C THR A 227 -10.89 -10.27 18.27
N SER A 228 -10.80 -9.01 17.85
CA SER A 228 -11.20 -8.60 16.49
C SER A 228 -10.19 -9.02 15.41
N ILE A 229 -8.89 -9.11 15.73
CA ILE A 229 -7.87 -9.61 14.81
C ILE A 229 -8.12 -11.09 14.51
N ARG A 230 -8.35 -11.92 15.54
CA ARG A 230 -8.61 -13.36 15.39
C ARG A 230 -9.92 -13.65 14.68
N ALA A 231 -10.95 -12.84 14.91
CA ALA A 231 -12.20 -12.93 14.15
C ALA A 231 -11.99 -12.62 12.65
N ALA A 232 -11.02 -11.76 12.30
CA ALA A 232 -10.77 -11.34 10.92
C ALA A 232 -9.68 -12.16 10.20
N VAL A 233 -8.87 -12.91 10.95
CA VAL A 233 -7.73 -13.70 10.45
C VAL A 233 -7.72 -15.06 11.15
N GLU A 234 -8.27 -16.04 10.45
CA GLU A 234 -8.37 -17.41 10.95
C GLU A 234 -7.00 -18.10 11.01
N GLY A 235 -6.85 -19.04 11.95
CA GLY A 235 -5.68 -19.91 12.04
C GLY A 235 -4.41 -19.25 12.59
N LEU A 236 -4.50 -18.08 13.23
CA LEU A 236 -3.34 -17.48 13.90
C LEU A 236 -2.90 -18.31 15.13
N PRO A 237 -1.59 -18.59 15.29
CA PRO A 237 -1.03 -19.15 16.53
C PRO A 237 -1.34 -18.32 17.79
N PRO A 238 -0.97 -18.79 18.99
CA PRO A 238 -1.05 -17.98 20.21
C PRO A 238 -0.41 -16.60 20.02
N THR A 239 -1.02 -15.58 20.64
CA THR A 239 -0.68 -14.17 20.39
C THR A 239 0.79 -13.88 20.64
N GLU A 240 1.34 -14.40 21.73
CA GLU A 240 2.75 -14.26 22.09
C GLU A 240 3.68 -14.87 21.03
N SER A 241 3.31 -16.03 20.47
CA SER A 241 4.09 -16.68 19.41
C SER A 241 4.09 -15.83 18.13
N VAL A 242 2.94 -15.26 17.75
CA VAL A 242 2.83 -14.37 16.59
C VAL A 242 3.71 -13.14 16.78
N LEU A 243 3.59 -12.45 17.91
CA LEU A 243 4.36 -11.25 18.22
C LEU A 243 5.87 -11.55 18.27
N SER A 244 6.26 -12.62 18.95
CA SER A 244 7.65 -13.05 19.07
C SER A 244 8.25 -13.42 17.71
N GLN A 245 7.50 -14.15 16.88
CA GLN A 245 7.95 -14.51 15.54
C GLN A 245 8.15 -13.26 14.66
N ILE A 246 7.19 -12.32 14.61
CA ILE A 246 7.36 -11.08 13.83
C ILE A 246 8.59 -10.32 14.32
N ARG A 247 8.76 -10.15 15.64
CA ARG A 247 9.96 -9.49 16.19
C ARG A 247 11.24 -10.17 15.75
N ALA A 248 11.30 -11.50 15.81
CA ALA A 248 12.46 -12.27 15.37
C ALA A 248 12.70 -12.16 13.85
N ASN A 249 11.65 -12.23 13.03
CA ASN A 249 11.75 -12.13 11.57
C ASN A 249 12.33 -10.77 11.13
N PHE A 250 11.98 -9.69 11.82
CA PHE A 250 12.40 -8.33 11.47
C PHE A 250 13.51 -7.77 12.39
N GLY A 251 14.13 -8.64 13.21
CA GLY A 251 15.23 -8.28 14.10
C GLY A 251 14.89 -7.22 15.15
N ILE A 252 13.63 -7.09 15.55
CA ILE A 252 13.16 -6.10 16.54
C ILE A 252 13.46 -6.62 17.94
N VAL A 253 14.23 -5.85 18.71
CA VAL A 253 14.65 -6.19 20.08
C VAL A 253 13.78 -5.44 21.08
N GLY A 254 13.33 -6.13 22.13
CA GLY A 254 12.49 -5.58 23.19
C GLY A 254 11.01 -5.51 22.80
N GLY A 255 10.13 -5.79 23.76
CA GLY A 255 8.68 -5.88 23.61
C GLY A 255 8.06 -6.59 24.79
#